data_AF-A0A933CM44-F1
#
_entry.id   AF-A0A933CM44-F1
#
_cell.length_a   1.000
_cell.length_b   1.000
_cell.length_c   1.000
_cell.angle_alpha   90.00
_cell.angle_beta   90.00
_cell.angle_gamma   90.00
#
_symmetry.space_group_name_H-M   'P 1'
#
loop_
_entity.id
_entity.type
_entity.pdbx_description
1 polymer ?
#
loop_
_entity_poly.entity_id
_entity_poly.type
_entity_poly.pdbx_seq_one_letter_code
_entity_poly.pdbx_strand_id
1 'polypeptide(L)' 'MIEVREAQEADVGRIREIFLLTYGSAYPYAQFYDLQQLKRMVFDDDTLLLVAEDTESKVILGLRYIFLALSGSRQRR' A
#
# COMPACT_ATOMS: atom_id res chain seq x y z
N MET A 1 12.70 -13.60 9.30
CA MET A 1 12.46 -12.46 10.23
C MET A 1 11.46 -11.51 9.57
N ILE A 2 10.49 -10.94 10.28
CA ILE A 2 9.50 -10.05 9.67
C ILE A 2 9.85 -8.58 9.92
N GLU A 3 9.90 -7.79 8.86
CA GLU A 3 10.11 -6.35 8.89
C GLU A 3 8.91 -5.62 8.26
N VAL A 4 8.52 -4.48 8.83
CA VAL A 4 7.51 -3.59 8.24
C VAL A 4 8.23 -2.37 7.66
N ARG A 5 8.03 -2.14 6.37
CA ARG A 5 8.63 -1.00 5.66
C ARG A 5 7.63 -0.36 4.71
N GLU A 6 7.98 0.83 4.23
CA GLU A 6 7.26 1.45 3.12
C GLU A 6 7.34 0.58 1.86
N ALA A 7 6.22 0.51 1.15
CA ALA A 7 6.13 -0.18 -0.11
C ALA A 7 6.97 0.53 -1.16
N GLN A 8 7.55 -0.24 -2.06
CA GLN A 8 8.30 0.26 -3.20
C GLN A 8 7.62 -0.22 -4.49
N GLU A 9 8.01 0.37 -5.62
CA GLU A 9 7.44 0.00 -6.92
C GLU A 9 7.53 -1.51 -7.20
N ALA A 10 8.61 -2.15 -6.76
CA ALA A 10 8.82 -3.60 -6.91
C ALA A 10 7.76 -4.45 -6.19
N ASP A 11 7.11 -3.92 -5.14
CA ASP A 11 6.13 -4.66 -4.34
C ASP A 11 4.73 -4.65 -4.99
N VAL A 12 4.47 -3.77 -5.96
CA VAL A 12 3.12 -3.49 -6.50
C VAL A 12 2.43 -4.75 -7.04
N GLY A 13 3.18 -5.63 -7.71
CA GLY A 13 2.65 -6.90 -8.20
C GLY A 13 2.14 -7.78 -7.06
N ARG A 14 2.93 -7.90 -5.98
CA ARG A 14 2.59 -8.72 -4.83
C ARG A 14 1.47 -8.12 -3.98
N ILE A 15 1.44 -6.79 -3.86
CA ILE A 15 0.33 -6.04 -3.24
C ILE A 15 -1.00 -6.37 -3.93
N ARG A 16 -1.05 -6.33 -5.27
CA ARG A 16 -2.23 -6.70 -6.05
C ARG A 16 -2.69 -8.14 -5.76
N GLU A 17 -1.76 -9.08 -5.71
CA GLU A 17 -2.08 -10.47 -5.38
C GLU A 17 -2.69 -10.61 -4.00
N ILE A 18 -2.15 -9.92 -3.00
CA ILE A 18 -2.70 -9.93 -1.64
C ILE A 18 -4.11 -9.32 -1.62
N PHE A 19 -4.35 -8.22 -2.34
CA PHE A 19 -5.71 -7.67 -2.47
C PHE A 19 -6.68 -8.69 -3.10
N LEU A 20 -6.25 -9.38 -4.15
CA LEU A 20 -7.06 -10.41 -4.82
C LEU A 20 -7.34 -11.62 -3.91
N LEU A 21 -6.34 -12.08 -3.16
CA LEU A 21 -6.50 -13.19 -2.21
C LEU A 21 -7.39 -12.80 -1.02
N THR A 22 -7.35 -11.53 -0.60
CA THR A 22 -8.10 -11.04 0.56
C THR A 22 -9.56 -10.73 0.24
N TYR A 23 -9.80 -10.02 -0.87
CA TYR A 23 -11.13 -9.50 -1.22
C TYR A 23 -11.78 -10.21 -2.41
N GLY A 24 -11.07 -11.17 -3.04
CA GLY A 24 -11.53 -11.84 -4.26
C GLY A 24 -11.51 -10.90 -5.47
N SER A 25 -12.09 -11.34 -6.59
CA SER A 25 -12.19 -10.54 -7.82
C SER A 25 -13.44 -9.64 -7.88
N ALA A 26 -14.34 -9.76 -6.90
CA ALA A 26 -15.63 -9.05 -6.88
C ALA A 26 -15.60 -7.76 -6.07
N TYR A 27 -14.42 -7.35 -5.56
CA TYR A 27 -14.33 -6.10 -4.81
C TYR A 27 -14.51 -4.91 -5.76
N PRO A 28 -15.41 -3.96 -5.43
CA PRO A 28 -15.87 -2.94 -6.37
C PRO A 28 -14.81 -1.88 -6.71
N TYR A 29 -13.75 -1.76 -5.91
CA TYR A 29 -12.72 -0.74 -6.10
C TYR A 29 -11.57 -1.25 -6.98
N ALA A 30 -11.72 -1.06 -8.30
CA ALA A 30 -10.77 -1.51 -9.31
C ALA A 30 -9.34 -0.96 -9.13
N GLN A 31 -9.19 0.20 -8.46
CA GLN A 31 -7.89 0.84 -8.22
C GLN A 31 -6.90 -0.04 -7.44
N PHE A 32 -7.39 -0.98 -6.62
CA PHE A 32 -6.53 -1.91 -5.89
C PHE A 32 -6.11 -3.13 -6.72
N TYR A 33 -6.62 -3.27 -7.95
CA TYR A 33 -6.25 -4.34 -8.88
C TYR A 33 -5.49 -3.84 -10.10
N ASP A 34 -5.48 -2.53 -10.34
CA ASP A 34 -4.75 -1.90 -11.43
C ASP A 34 -3.33 -1.55 -10.98
N LEU A 35 -2.33 -2.10 -11.68
CA LEU A 35 -0.92 -1.91 -11.33
C LEU A 35 -0.46 -0.46 -11.46
N GLN A 36 -1.01 0.32 -12.40
CA GLN A 36 -0.66 1.73 -12.55
C GLN A 36 -1.25 2.57 -11.43
N GLN A 37 -2.47 2.26 -10.99
CA GLN A 37 -3.07 2.89 -9.83
C GLN A 37 -2.31 2.57 -8.55
N LEU A 38 -1.97 1.30 -8.32
CA LEU A 38 -1.16 0.91 -7.16
C LEU A 38 0.22 1.57 -7.17
N LYS A 39 0.88 1.69 -8.33
CA LYS A 39 2.13 2.45 -8.46
C LYS A 39 1.93 3.90 -8.04
N ARG A 40 0.86 4.57 -8.50
CA ARG A 40 0.55 5.94 -8.08
C ARG A 40 0.39 6.04 -6.57
N MET A 41 -0.30 5.08 -5.93
CA MET A 41 -0.49 5.06 -4.48
C MET A 41 0.81 4.86 -3.70
N VAL A 42 1.78 4.11 -4.23
CA VAL A 42 3.11 3.93 -3.62
C VAL A 42 3.89 5.24 -3.58
N PHE A 43 3.64 6.16 -4.51
CA PHE A 43 4.34 7.45 -4.61
C PHE A 43 3.48 8.65 -4.20
N ASP A 44 2.32 8.42 -3.58
CA ASP A 44 1.39 9.48 -3.20
C ASP A 44 1.75 10.04 -1.82
N ASP A 45 2.12 11.33 -1.76
CA ASP A 45 2.58 12.00 -0.54
C ASP A 45 1.51 12.08 0.58
N ASP A 46 0.23 11.99 0.23
CA ASP A 46 -0.88 12.04 1.19
C ASP A 46 -1.22 10.64 1.74
N THR A 47 -0.52 9.59 1.29
CA THR A 47 -0.80 8.22 1.69
C THR A 47 0.47 7.46 2.00
N LEU A 48 0.39 6.48 2.90
CA LEU A 48 1.50 5.59 3.21
C LEU A 48 1.04 4.15 3.04
N LEU A 49 1.68 3.44 2.12
CA LEU A 49 1.48 2.02 1.91
C LEU A 49 2.62 1.26 2.60
N LEU A 50 2.29 0.47 3.62
CA LEU A 50 3.25 -0.35 4.36
C LEU A 50 3.12 -1.81 3.94
N VAL A 51 4.25 -2.50 3.86
CA VAL A 51 4.34 -3.94 3.60
C VAL A 51 5.04 -4.65 4.74
N ALA A 52 4.55 -5.83 5.09
CA ALA A 52 5.24 -6.76 5.98
C ALA A 52 6.04 -7.74 5.10
N GLU A 53 7.36 -7.63 5.12
CA GLU A 53 8.29 -8.48 4.38
C GLU A 53 8.87 -9.55 5.32
N ASP A 54 8.89 -10.80 4.87
CA ASP A 54 9.84 -11.76 5.41
C ASP A 54 11.21 -11.55 4.76
N THR A 55 12.15 -11.00 5.51
CA THR A 55 13.44 -10.55 4.99
C THR A 55 14.33 -11.69 4.50
N GLU A 56 14.05 -12.92 4.93
CA GLU A 56 14.79 -14.12 4.51
C GLU A 56 14.36 -14.58 3.12
N SER A 57 13.04 -14.68 2.88
CA SER A 57 12.48 -15.11 1.60
C SER A 57 12.25 -13.97 0.60
N LYS A 58 12.34 -12.70 1.06
CA LYS A 58 11.99 -11.50 0.29
C LYS A 58 10.54 -11.47 -0.18
N VAL A 59 9.66 -12.17 0.54
CA VAL A 59 8.24 -12.25 0.21
C VAL A 59 7.45 -11.27 1.06
N ILE A 60 6.56 -10.51 0.41
CA ILE A 60 5.55 -9.72 1.11
C ILE A 60 4.42 -10.64 1.59
N LEU A 61 4.15 -10.58 2.90
CA LEU A 61 3.16 -11.38 3.60
C LEU A 61 1.88 -10.61 3.93
N GLY A 62 1.95 -9.28 3.95
CA GLY A 62 0.79 -8.43 4.27
C GLY A 62 1.02 -6.98 3.88
N LEU A 63 -0.07 -6.21 3.88
CA LEU A 63 -0.07 -4.80 3.53
C LEU A 63 -1.01 -3.99 4.42
N ARG A 64 -0.70 -2.70 4.60
CA ARG A 64 -1.56 -1.72 5.27
C ARG A 64 -1.53 -0.41 4.49
N TYR A 65 -2.70 0.11 4.16
CA TYR A 65 -2.87 1.43 3.53
C TYR A 65 -3.34 2.46 4.55
N ILE A 66 -2.66 3.61 4.61
CA ILE A 66 -2.92 4.68 5.58
C ILE A 66 -3.06 5.99 4.82
N PHE A 67 -4.11 6.76 5.10
CA PHE A 67 -4.25 8.14 4.62
C PHE A 67 -3.69 9.11 5.67
N LEU A 68 -2.78 9.98 5.27
CA LEU A 68 -2.11 10.95 6.13
C LEU A 68 -2.89 12.27 6.13
N ALA A 69 -3.88 12.39 7.02
CA ALA A 69 -4.58 13.66 7.21
C ALA A 69 -3.75 14.61 8.10
N LEU A 70 -2.99 15.52 7.50
CA LEU A 70 -2.33 16.60 8.23
C LEU A 70 -3.36 17.65 8.66
N SER A 71 -3.87 17.56 9.90
CA SER A 71 -4.62 18.66 10.53
C SER A 71 -3.68 19.80 10.92
N GLY A 72 -3.34 20.63 9.94
CA GLY A 72 -2.68 21.92 10.18
C GLY A 72 -3.71 22.97 10.56
N SER A 73 -3.88 23.24 11.86
CA SER A 73 -4.53 24.46 12.36
C SER A 73 -3.65 25.68 12.04
N ARG A 74 -3.69 26.15 10.79
CA ARG A 74 -3.22 27.49 10.45
C ARG A 74 -4.26 28.51 10.92
N GLN A 75 -4.23 28.86 12.21
CA GLN A 75 -4.68 30.20 12.63
C GLN A 75 -3.70 31.21 12.01
N ARG A 76 -4.06 31.78 10.86
CA ARG A 76 -3.46 33.03 10.42
C ARG A 76 -4.15 34.16 11.17
N ARG A 77 -3.36 34.80 12.04
CA ARG A 77 -3.62 36.15 12.55
C ARG A 77 -3.52 37.17 11.42
#